data_AF-A0A7L3MLA1-F1
#
_entry.id   AF-A0A7L3MLA1-F1
#
_cell.length_a   1.000
_cell.length_b   1.000
_cell.length_c   1.000
_cell.angle_alpha   90.00
_cell.angle_beta   90.00
_cell.angle_gamma   90.00
#
_symmetry.space_group_name_H-M   'P 1'
#
loop_
_entity.id
_entity.type
_entity.pdbx_description
1 polymer ?
#
loop_
_entity_poly.entity_id
_entity_poly.type
_entity_poly.pdbx_seq_one_letter_code
_entity_poly.pdbx_strand_id
1 'polypeptide(L)' 'AEDGYSGVEVRVTPTRTEIIILATRTQNVLGEKGRRIRELTAVVQKRFGFPEGSVEV' A
#
# COMPACT_ATOMS: atom_id res chain seq x y z
N ALA A 1 -16.21 -5.15 -4.10
CA ALA A 1 -14.92 -4.94 -4.80
C ALA A 1 -15.13 -3.80 -5.81
N GLU A 2 -15.07 -2.54 -5.37
CA GLU A 2 -15.58 -1.41 -6.17
C GLU A 2 -14.52 -0.65 -6.98
N ASP A 3 -13.25 -0.63 -6.55
CA ASP A 3 -12.25 0.27 -7.16
C ASP A 3 -11.25 -0.38 -8.11
N GLY A 4 -11.47 -1.64 -8.50
CA GLY A 4 -10.49 -2.39 -9.30
C GLY A 4 -9.32 -2.92 -8.46
N TYR A 5 -9.40 -2.83 -7.13
CA TYR A 5 -8.49 -3.54 -6.24
C TYR A 5 -8.64 -5.05 -6.41
N SER A 6 -7.53 -5.71 -6.75
CA SER A 6 -7.44 -7.16 -6.98
C SER A 6 -6.75 -7.88 -5.82
N GLY A 7 -5.86 -7.21 -5.09
CA GLY A 7 -5.16 -7.78 -3.94
C GLY A 7 -3.98 -6.93 -3.46
N VAL A 8 -3.42 -7.31 -2.32
CA VAL A 8 -2.16 -6.77 -1.78
C VAL A 8 -1.23 -7.95 -1.50
N GLU A 9 -0.03 -7.88 -2.05
CA GLU A 9 1.08 -8.75 -1.69
C GLU A 9 2.06 -7.95 -0.84
N VAL A 10 2.43 -8.48 0.33
CA VAL A 10 3.43 -7.85 1.21
C VAL A 10 4.68 -8.68 1.17
N ARG A 11 5.78 -8.09 0.69
CA ARG A 11 7.09 -8.71 0.69
C ARG A 11 7.94 -8.08 1.79
N VAL A 12 8.25 -8.87 2.80
CA VAL A 12 9.07 -8.44 3.92
C VAL A 12 10.49 -8.95 3.70
N THR A 13 11.45 -8.03 3.65
CA THR A 13 12.88 -8.34 3.72
C THR A 13 13.47 -7.70 4.99
N PRO A 14 14.61 -8.17 5.50
CA PRO A 14 15.24 -7.58 6.67
C PRO A 14 15.59 -6.09 6.51
N THR A 15 15.76 -5.61 5.27
CA THR A 15 16.17 -4.23 4.96
C THR A 15 15.02 -3.35 4.49
N ARG A 16 13.94 -3.91 3.94
CA ARG A 16 12.81 -3.17 3.38
C ARG A 16 11.53 -3.99 3.34
N THR A 17 10.39 -3.33 3.55
CA THR A 17 9.08 -3.93 3.28
C THR A 17 8.47 -3.31 2.03
N GLU A 18 8.11 -4.15 1.07
CA GLU A 18 7.45 -3.75 -0.18
C GLU A 18 5.97 -4.14 -0.12
N ILE A 19 5.08 -3.19 -0.43
CA ILE A 19 3.64 -3.45 -0.55
C ILE A 19 3.27 -3.35 -2.03
N ILE A 20 2.90 -4.47 -2.64
CA ILE A 20 2.52 -4.54 -4.04
C ILE A 20 1.00 -4.57 -4.10
N ILE A 21 0.40 -3.50 -4.65
CA ILE A 21 -1.05 -3.44 -4.84
C ILE A 21 -1.41 -3.87 -6.25
N LEU A 22 -2.09 -5.01 -6.34
CA LEU A 22 -2.63 -5.52 -7.58
C LEU A 22 -3.98 -4.85 -7.80
N ALA A 23 -4.11 -4.10 -8.89
CA ALA A 23 -5.36 -3.47 -9.25
C ALA A 23 -5.52 -3.33 -10.76
N THR A 24 -6.74 -3.52 -11.24
CA THR A 24 -7.13 -3.29 -12.64
C THR A 24 -7.29 -1.81 -12.97
N ARG A 25 -7.48 -0.97 -11.95
CA ARG A 25 -7.61 0.50 -12.07
C ARG A 25 -6.70 1.20 -11.06
N THR A 26 -5.42 1.32 -11.41
CA THR A 26 -4.38 1.89 -10.54
C THR A 26 -4.67 3.35 -10.12
N GLN A 27 -5.29 4.16 -10.99
CA GLN A 27 -5.65 5.56 -10.65
C GLN A 27 -6.63 5.65 -9.48
N ASN A 28 -7.61 4.74 -9.37
CA ASN A 28 -8.56 4.74 -8.26
C ASN A 28 -7.89 4.36 -6.94
N VAL A 29 -6.87 3.51 -7.00
CA VAL A 29 -6.06 3.08 -5.85
C VAL A 29 -5.12 4.18 -5.38
N LEU A 30 -4.52 4.93 -6.31
CA LEU A 30 -3.74 6.12 -5.98
C LEU A 30 -4.64 7.18 -5.32
N GLY A 31 -5.85 7.36 -5.85
CA GLY A 31 -6.79 8.40 -5.43
C GLY A 31 -6.30 9.81 -5.80
N GLU A 32 -7.07 10.83 -5.41
CA GLU A 32 -6.71 12.21 -5.69
C GLU A 32 -5.34 12.56 -5.10
N LYS A 33 -4.40 12.98 -5.95
CA LYS A 33 -3.03 13.36 -5.57
C LYS A 33 -2.30 12.30 -4.71
N GLY A 34 -2.63 11.01 -4.87
CA GLY A 34 -2.01 9.95 -4.07
C GLY A 34 -2.52 9.88 -2.62
N ARG A 35 -3.66 10.50 -2.28
CA ARG A 35 -4.21 10.47 -0.92
C ARG A 35 -4.52 9.05 -0.46
N ARG A 36 -5.18 8.27 -1.32
CA ARG A 36 -5.69 6.94 -0.95
C ARG A 36 -4.56 5.93 -0.76
N ILE A 37 -3.51 6.03 -1.58
CA ILE A 37 -2.32 5.20 -1.40
C ILE A 37 -1.59 5.53 -0.09
N ARG A 38 -1.48 6.81 0.28
CA ARG A 38 -0.86 7.24 1.56
C ARG A 38 -1.65 6.74 2.77
N GLU A 39 -2.98 6.82 2.72
CA GLU A 39 -3.85 6.29 3.78
C GLU A 39 -3.68 4.78 3.93
N LEU A 40 -3.63 4.04 2.81
CA LEU A 40 -3.35 2.60 2.79
C LEU A 40 -1.99 2.27 3.42
N THR A 41 -0.92 2.98 3.02
CA THR A 41 0.42 2.81 3.60
C THR A 41 0.40 3.05 5.11
N ALA A 42 -0.26 4.10 5.59
CA ALA A 42 -0.34 4.44 7.01
C ALA A 42 -1.09 3.36 7.82
N VAL A 43 -2.15 2.78 7.26
CA VAL A 43 -2.88 1.68 7.90
C VAL A 43 -2.00 0.43 8.00
N VAL A 44 -1.25 0.09 6.94
CA VAL A 44 -0.35 -1.06 6.94
C VAL A 44 0.80 -0.86 7.93
N GLN A 45 1.42 0.32 7.95
CA GLN A 45 2.46 0.65 8.92
C GLN A 45 1.96 0.47 10.36
N LYS A 46 0.80 1.02 10.70
CA LYS A 46 0.22 0.89 12.05
C LYS A 46 -0.20 -0.53 12.40
N ARG A 47 -0.80 -1.27 11.46
CA ARG A 47 -1.32 -2.62 11.71
C ARG A 47 -0.23 -3.64 11.94
N PHE A 48 0.91 -3.50 11.25
CA PHE A 48 2.03 -4.44 11.33
C PHE A 48 3.22 -3.90 12.12
N GLY A 49 3.13 -2.69 12.67
CA GLY A 49 4.16 -2.08 13.51
C GLY A 49 5.42 -1.68 12.77
N PHE A 50 5.32 -1.35 11.47
CA PHE A 50 6.48 -0.94 10.69
C PHE A 50 6.93 0.48 11.07
N PRO A 51 8.25 0.74 11.18
CA PRO A 51 8.77 2.08 11.37
C PRO A 51 8.31 3.04 10.25
N GLU A 52 8.08 4.30 10.60
CA GLU A 52 7.79 5.32 9.59
C GLU A 52 8.94 5.40 8.56
N GLY A 53 8.58 5.39 7.26
CA GLY A 53 9.55 5.43 6.17
C GLY A 53 10.20 4.09 5.80
N SER A 54 9.91 2.99 6.51
CA SER A 54 10.42 1.65 6.17
C SER A 54 9.61 0.89 5.11
N VAL A 55 8.47 1.47 4.72
CA VAL A 55 7.50 0.89 3.80
C VAL A 55 7.46 1.71 2.53
N GLU A 56 7.73 1.04 1.41
CA GLU A 56 7.59 1.62 0.06
C GLU A 56 6.41 0.95 -0.68
N VAL A 57 5.71 1.74 -1.49
CA VAL A 57 4.55 1.33 -2.30
C VAL A 57 4.76 1.73 -3.75
#